data_AF-A0A959G0M2-F1
#
_entry.id   AF-A0A959G0M2-F1
#
_cell.length_a   1.000
_cell.length_b   1.000
_cell.length_c   1.000
_cell.angle_alpha   90.00
_cell.angle_beta   90.00
_cell.angle_gamma   90.00
#
_symmetry.space_group_name_H-M   'P 1'
#
loop_
_entity.id
_entity.type
_entity.pdbx_description
1 polymer ?
#
loop_
_entity_poly.entity_id
_entity_poly.type
_entity_poly.pdbx_seq_one_letter_code
_entity_poly.pdbx_strand_id
1 'polypeptide(L)'
;VISSPTVRDRYSRALVKTYNLRANYTRNFGANNVGLMVGAERAESSGSYGEAFRRNFPTTALPDINFGSSDPADQSTAGGSYLTRRDNYFGRVNYGFDYKYLLEFVFRYDGSPVFPEDKRYGFFPGVSVGWVLSEENFLKNSEVLDFLKIRASYGEMGNDNIDESYAYLSAYSIGTAYNFGGIDVLGLYPGVLPNPNYTWEVLRSTNVGINTSLWGQKLNLEVDFFKQYRENILAQRQLSISDVYGFPGLPPENIGEVENKGFEVTVSHYNTVNAFTYSVRGNASFARNKYVFFDEVPAGEDYQNLTGKPIGAVLIWPTDGIYQTQEEIDASVALPNAKPGDLKYVDYNNDGVINDDD
;
A
#
# COMPACT_ATOMS: atom_id res chain seq x y z
N VAL A 1 -8.83 17.70 38.97
CA VAL A 1 -9.96 16.75 38.90
C VAL A 1 -9.39 15.38 39.18
N ILE A 2 -9.70 14.77 40.33
CA ILE A 2 -9.22 13.43 40.67
C ILE A 2 -10.04 12.47 39.80
N SER A 3 -9.40 11.76 38.87
CA SER A 3 -10.08 10.75 38.06
C SER A 3 -10.61 9.66 38.97
N SER A 4 -11.93 9.47 39.00
CA SER A 4 -12.54 8.34 39.71
C SER A 4 -11.93 7.02 39.26
N PRO A 5 -11.74 6.03 40.15
CA PRO A 5 -11.28 4.71 39.75
C PRO A 5 -12.20 4.08 38.69
N THR A 6 -11.60 3.48 37.66
CA THR A 6 -12.30 2.87 36.52
C THR A 6 -11.73 1.52 36.15
N VAL A 7 -12.56 0.61 35.67
CA VAL A 7 -12.16 -0.69 35.14
C VAL A 7 -12.74 -0.88 33.74
N ARG A 8 -11.94 -1.46 32.85
CA ARG A 8 -12.34 -1.90 31.52
C ARG A 8 -11.87 -3.34 31.31
N ASP A 9 -12.81 -4.27 31.32
CA ASP A 9 -12.54 -5.68 31.05
C ASP A 9 -12.83 -5.99 29.59
N ARG A 10 -11.82 -6.49 28.87
CA ARG A 10 -11.93 -6.86 27.46
C ARG A 10 -11.61 -8.34 27.28
N TYR A 11 -12.58 -9.08 26.77
CA TYR A 11 -12.42 -10.46 26.36
C TYR A 11 -12.43 -10.53 24.84
N SER A 12 -11.44 -11.20 24.26
CA SER A 12 -11.38 -11.39 22.81
C SER A 12 -11.04 -12.84 22.49
N ARG A 13 -11.65 -13.35 21.42
CA ARG A 13 -11.27 -14.61 20.79
C ARG A 13 -11.03 -14.35 19.31
N ALA A 14 -9.98 -14.94 18.78
CA ALA A 14 -9.67 -14.92 17.36
C ALA A 14 -9.23 -16.32 16.95
N LEU A 15 -9.67 -16.74 15.77
CA LEU A 15 -9.33 -18.02 15.19
C LEU A 15 -9.04 -17.82 13.71
N VAL A 16 -7.82 -18.17 13.32
CA VAL A 16 -7.37 -18.19 11.93
C VAL A 16 -7.18 -19.65 11.52
N LYS A 17 -7.79 -20.05 10.42
CA LYS A 17 -7.63 -21.38 9.83
C LYS A 17 -7.19 -21.23 8.38
N THR A 18 -6.18 -21.99 7.99
CA THR A 18 -5.73 -22.07 6.61
C THR A 18 -5.72 -23.53 6.17
N TYR A 19 -6.42 -23.80 5.07
CA TYR A 19 -6.44 -25.09 4.40
C TYR A 19 -5.72 -24.95 3.07
N ASN A 20 -4.76 -25.82 2.77
CA ASN A 20 -4.09 -25.82 1.48
C ASN A 20 -3.99 -27.23 0.91
N LEU A 21 -4.07 -27.31 -0.42
CA LEU A 21 -3.80 -28.52 -1.19
C LEU A 21 -2.89 -28.12 -2.35
N ARG A 22 -1.79 -28.85 -2.53
CA ARG A 22 -0.82 -28.58 -3.58
C ARG A 22 -0.37 -29.87 -4.23
N ALA A 23 -0.32 -29.88 -5.55
CA ALA A 23 0.26 -30.94 -6.36
C ALA A 23 1.45 -30.39 -7.13
N ASN A 24 2.55 -31.14 -7.15
CA ASN A 24 3.78 -30.76 -7.81
C ASN A 24 4.25 -31.90 -8.71
N TYR A 25 4.77 -31.54 -9.87
CA TYR A 25 5.38 -32.45 -10.83
C TYR A 25 6.65 -31.82 -11.38
N THR A 26 7.75 -32.57 -11.35
CA THR A 26 9.00 -32.15 -11.96
C THR A 26 9.58 -33.31 -12.76
N ARG A 27 9.98 -33.04 -14.00
CA ARG A 27 10.63 -34.05 -14.85
C ARG A 27 11.66 -33.44 -15.79
N ASN A 28 12.73 -34.20 -16.00
CA ASN A 28 13.74 -33.94 -17.01
C ASN A 28 13.49 -34.82 -18.25
N PHE A 29 13.56 -34.22 -19.43
CA PHE A 29 13.49 -34.86 -20.74
C PHE A 29 14.74 -34.48 -21.54
N GLY A 30 15.85 -35.18 -21.26
CA GLY A 30 17.17 -34.80 -21.79
C GLY A 30 17.54 -33.39 -21.31
N ALA A 31 17.77 -32.48 -22.26
CA ALA A 31 18.09 -31.07 -21.98
C ALA A 31 16.89 -30.25 -21.46
N ASN A 32 15.66 -30.75 -21.57
CA ASN A 32 14.46 -30.03 -21.12
C ASN A 32 14.17 -30.35 -19.65
N ASN A 33 13.94 -29.35 -18.83
CA ASN A 33 13.39 -29.46 -17.48
C ASN A 33 11.99 -28.84 -17.46
N VAL A 34 11.01 -29.58 -16.96
CA VAL A 34 9.64 -29.10 -16.79
C VAL A 34 9.25 -29.24 -15.33
N GLY A 35 8.76 -28.15 -14.74
CA GLY A 35 8.10 -28.13 -13.45
C GLY A 35 6.67 -27.63 -13.59
N LEU A 36 5.73 -28.30 -12.93
CA LEU A 36 4.34 -27.89 -12.83
C LEU A 36 3.92 -27.93 -11.36
N MET A 37 3.25 -26.88 -10.90
CA MET A 37 2.59 -26.83 -9.62
C MET A 37 1.20 -26.26 -9.80
N VAL A 38 0.23 -26.86 -9.12
CA VAL A 38 -1.11 -26.30 -8.95
C VAL A 38 -1.51 -26.43 -7.48
N GLY A 39 -2.27 -25.46 -7.00
CA GLY A 39 -2.75 -25.46 -5.63
C GLY A 39 -4.03 -24.68 -5.45
N ALA A 40 -4.71 -25.02 -4.37
CA ALA A 40 -5.85 -24.29 -3.84
C ALA A 40 -5.62 -24.01 -2.35
N GLU A 41 -6.06 -22.85 -1.90
CA GLU A 41 -5.97 -22.42 -0.52
C GLU A 41 -7.27 -21.75 -0.09
N ARG A 42 -7.66 -22.01 1.15
CA ARG A 42 -8.75 -21.31 1.82
C ARG A 42 -8.25 -20.76 3.14
N ALA A 43 -8.36 -19.46 3.32
CA ALA A 43 -8.06 -18.77 4.58
C ALA A 43 -9.35 -18.27 5.22
N GLU A 44 -9.56 -18.58 6.49
CA GLU A 44 -10.70 -18.13 7.28
C GLU A 44 -10.18 -17.44 8.54
N SER A 45 -10.62 -16.21 8.78
CA SER A 45 -10.33 -15.46 10.00
C SER A 45 -11.64 -15.05 10.64
N SER A 46 -11.82 -15.44 11.89
CA SER A 46 -13.02 -15.13 12.66
C SER A 46 -12.66 -14.70 14.06
N GLY A 47 -13.45 -13.82 14.63
CA GLY A 47 -13.23 -13.39 15.99
C GLY A 47 -14.40 -12.64 16.55
N SER A 48 -14.37 -12.47 17.86
CA SER A 48 -15.32 -11.61 18.55
C SER A 48 -14.65 -11.04 19.78
N TYR A 49 -15.10 -9.86 20.18
CA TYR A 49 -14.74 -9.30 21.47
C TYR A 49 -15.98 -8.81 22.21
N GLY A 50 -15.88 -8.82 23.53
CA GLY A 50 -16.77 -8.14 24.43
C GLY A 50 -15.94 -7.25 25.35
N GLU A 51 -16.48 -6.08 25.64
CA GLU A 51 -15.91 -5.12 26.59
C GLU A 51 -17.00 -4.71 27.58
N ALA A 52 -16.62 -4.65 28.85
CA ALA A 52 -17.41 -4.04 29.90
C ALA A 52 -16.58 -2.95 30.57
N PHE A 53 -17.20 -1.80 30.79
CA PHE A 53 -16.60 -0.65 31.46
C PHE A 53 -17.46 -0.26 32.65
N ARG A 54 -16.82 0.04 33.78
CA ARG A 54 -17.43 0.72 34.93
C ARG A 54 -16.48 1.75 35.54
N ARG A 55 -17.05 2.76 36.21
CA ARG A 55 -16.30 3.75 37.02
C ARG A 55 -16.88 3.92 38.42
N ASN A 56 -16.26 4.79 39.22
CA ASN A 56 -16.68 5.13 40.59
C ASN A 56 -16.64 3.92 41.55
N PHE A 57 -15.54 3.18 41.54
CA PHE A 57 -15.36 2.05 42.46
C PHE A 57 -15.20 2.53 43.91
N PRO A 58 -15.86 1.89 44.89
CA PRO A 58 -15.72 2.22 46.32
C PRO A 58 -14.32 1.94 46.88
N THR A 59 -13.55 1.06 46.22
CA THR A 59 -12.19 0.68 46.60
C THR A 59 -11.37 0.38 45.36
N THR A 60 -10.07 0.72 45.39
CA THR A 60 -9.11 0.35 44.35
C THR A 60 -8.50 -1.04 44.56
N ALA A 61 -8.80 -1.69 45.69
CA ALA A 61 -8.24 -2.99 46.04
C ALA A 61 -8.94 -4.17 45.34
N LEU A 62 -10.19 -4.00 44.88
CA LEU A 62 -10.97 -5.03 44.20
C LEU A 62 -11.34 -4.53 42.79
N PRO A 63 -10.60 -4.94 41.75
CA PRO A 63 -10.81 -4.45 40.39
C PRO A 63 -11.86 -5.24 39.59
N ASP A 64 -12.58 -6.19 40.19
CA ASP A 64 -13.60 -6.96 39.47
C ASP A 64 -14.75 -6.04 39.00
N ILE A 65 -15.12 -6.15 37.72
CA ILE A 65 -16.08 -5.23 37.07
C ILE A 65 -17.37 -5.00 37.85
N ASN A 66 -17.86 -6.01 38.59
CA ASN A 66 -19.10 -5.92 39.37
C ASN A 66 -19.03 -4.97 40.59
N PHE A 67 -17.84 -4.58 41.04
CA PHE A 67 -17.67 -3.66 42.18
C PHE A 67 -17.70 -2.18 41.81
N GLY A 68 -17.78 -1.84 40.51
CA GLY A 68 -18.01 -0.46 40.05
C GLY A 68 -19.46 0.00 40.24
N SER A 69 -19.70 1.30 40.04
CA SER A 69 -21.04 1.92 40.16
C SER A 69 -22.09 1.21 39.29
N SER A 70 -23.29 1.05 39.83
CA SER A 70 -24.45 0.50 39.10
C SER A 70 -25.25 1.54 38.32
N ASP A 71 -24.86 2.82 38.40
CA ASP A 71 -25.51 3.89 37.64
C ASP A 71 -25.33 3.64 36.14
N PRO A 72 -26.41 3.65 35.32
CA PRO A 72 -26.31 3.55 33.86
C PRO A 72 -25.33 4.55 33.23
N ALA A 73 -25.16 5.75 33.80
CA ALA A 73 -24.22 6.76 33.32
C ALA A 73 -22.74 6.42 33.61
N ASP A 74 -22.49 5.44 34.48
CA ASP A 74 -21.16 5.02 34.92
C ASP A 74 -20.71 3.68 34.34
N GLN A 75 -21.53 3.08 33.47
CA GLN A 75 -21.23 1.78 32.85
C GLN A 75 -21.49 1.80 31.36
N SER A 76 -20.70 1.03 30.62
CA SER A 76 -20.97 0.76 29.21
C SER A 76 -20.51 -0.64 28.83
N THR A 77 -21.14 -1.19 27.80
CA THR A 77 -20.74 -2.46 27.19
C THR A 77 -20.56 -2.25 25.70
N ALA A 78 -19.52 -2.85 25.14
CA ALA A 78 -19.30 -2.87 23.71
C ALA A 78 -18.97 -4.29 23.26
N GLY A 79 -19.19 -4.58 22.00
CA GLY A 79 -18.84 -5.87 21.45
C GLY A 79 -18.89 -5.85 19.94
N GLY A 80 -18.27 -6.86 19.35
CA GLY A 80 -18.23 -7.00 17.91
C GLY A 80 -17.77 -8.39 17.52
N SER A 81 -18.02 -8.74 16.27
CA SER A 81 -17.54 -9.96 15.67
C SER A 81 -17.17 -9.73 14.21
N TYR A 82 -16.29 -10.57 13.69
CA TYR A 82 -15.94 -10.58 12.28
C TYR A 82 -15.79 -12.03 11.80
N LEU A 83 -16.06 -12.21 10.51
CA LEU A 83 -15.76 -13.41 9.76
C LEU A 83 -15.32 -12.98 8.37
N THR A 84 -14.14 -13.40 7.95
CA THR A 84 -13.66 -13.25 6.58
C THR A 84 -13.15 -14.58 6.07
N ARG A 85 -13.38 -14.84 4.79
CA ARG A 85 -13.00 -16.07 4.12
C ARG A 85 -12.52 -15.76 2.72
N ARG A 86 -11.39 -16.34 2.35
CA ARG A 86 -10.75 -16.17 1.04
C ARG A 86 -10.51 -17.53 0.40
N ASP A 87 -10.77 -17.59 -0.90
CA ASP A 87 -10.58 -18.79 -1.72
C ASP A 87 -9.62 -18.45 -2.85
N ASN A 88 -8.48 -19.13 -2.86
CA ASN A 88 -7.36 -18.84 -3.73
C ASN A 88 -7.00 -20.07 -4.55
N TYR A 89 -6.78 -19.89 -5.84
CA TYR A 89 -6.27 -20.93 -6.73
C TYR A 89 -5.02 -20.41 -7.41
N PHE A 90 -3.98 -21.23 -7.48
CA PHE A 90 -2.70 -20.76 -8.02
C PHE A 90 -1.98 -21.87 -8.73
N GLY A 91 -1.12 -21.48 -9.68
CA GLY A 91 -0.31 -22.40 -10.42
C GLY A 91 1.02 -21.79 -10.84
N ARG A 92 1.95 -22.68 -11.18
CA ARG A 92 3.26 -22.35 -11.67
C ARG A 92 3.70 -23.37 -12.71
N VAL A 93 4.21 -22.89 -13.82
CA VAL A 93 4.89 -23.68 -14.85
C VAL A 93 6.32 -23.17 -14.95
N ASN A 94 7.29 -24.06 -14.78
CA ASN A 94 8.69 -23.81 -15.01
C ASN A 94 9.14 -24.60 -16.23
N TYR A 95 9.89 -23.96 -17.11
CA TYR A 95 10.55 -24.61 -18.22
C TYR A 95 12.01 -24.15 -18.29
N GLY A 96 12.92 -25.10 -18.39
CA GLY A 96 14.34 -24.86 -18.61
C GLY A 96 14.82 -25.68 -19.80
N PHE A 97 15.65 -25.07 -20.65
CA PHE A 97 16.34 -25.78 -21.72
C PHE A 97 17.85 -25.64 -21.56
N ASP A 98 18.54 -26.77 -21.43
CA ASP A 98 20.01 -26.89 -21.38
C ASP A 98 20.65 -25.97 -20.33
N TYR A 99 19.92 -25.67 -19.26
CA TYR A 99 20.28 -24.68 -18.23
C TYR A 99 20.55 -23.25 -18.75
N LYS A 100 20.22 -22.96 -20.02
CA LYS A 100 20.44 -21.67 -20.69
C LYS A 100 19.20 -20.80 -20.72
N TYR A 101 18.11 -21.35 -21.23
CA TYR A 101 16.86 -20.62 -21.41
C TYR A 101 15.87 -21.06 -20.33
N LEU A 102 15.42 -20.08 -19.56
CA LEU A 102 14.52 -20.27 -18.43
C LEU A 102 13.24 -19.49 -18.71
N LEU A 103 12.11 -20.13 -18.51
CA LEU A 103 10.78 -19.54 -18.59
C LEU A 103 10.01 -19.97 -17.34
N GLU A 104 9.42 -19.01 -16.63
CA GLU A 104 8.45 -19.27 -15.57
C GLU A 104 7.16 -18.54 -15.91
N PHE A 105 6.04 -19.25 -15.79
CA PHE A 105 4.71 -18.66 -15.78
C PHE A 105 4.05 -18.98 -14.44
N VAL A 106 3.53 -17.97 -13.78
CA VAL A 106 2.74 -18.08 -12.55
C VAL A 106 1.38 -17.46 -12.76
N PHE A 107 0.37 -17.96 -12.08
CA PHE A 107 -0.90 -17.28 -12.00
C PHE A 107 -1.53 -17.48 -10.64
N ARG A 108 -2.36 -16.53 -10.25
CA ARG A 108 -3.29 -16.64 -9.13
C ARG A 108 -4.68 -16.24 -9.55
N TYR A 109 -5.68 -16.89 -8.99
CA TYR A 109 -7.09 -16.54 -9.07
C TYR A 109 -7.59 -16.47 -7.63
N ASP A 110 -7.65 -15.26 -7.10
CA ASP A 110 -7.85 -15.00 -5.67
C ASP A 110 -9.23 -14.38 -5.45
N GLY A 111 -9.97 -14.91 -4.48
CA GLY A 111 -11.31 -14.47 -4.11
C GLY A 111 -11.31 -13.68 -2.81
N SER A 112 -11.92 -12.49 -2.84
CA SER A 112 -12.06 -11.63 -1.67
C SER A 112 -13.52 -11.27 -1.36
N PRO A 113 -13.99 -11.42 -0.11
CA PRO A 113 -15.37 -11.15 0.26
C PRO A 113 -15.69 -9.66 0.29
N VAL A 114 -14.68 -8.79 0.27
CA VAL A 114 -14.84 -7.33 0.38
C VAL A 114 -15.39 -6.70 -0.90
N PHE A 115 -15.42 -7.44 -2.02
CA PHE A 115 -15.93 -7.00 -3.31
C PHE A 115 -17.32 -7.59 -3.62
N PRO A 116 -18.08 -6.99 -4.56
CA PRO A 116 -19.31 -7.54 -5.12
C PRO A 116 -19.17 -9.00 -5.58
N GLU A 117 -20.27 -9.77 -5.55
CA GLU A 117 -20.27 -11.19 -5.88
C GLU A 117 -19.73 -11.52 -7.28
N ASP A 118 -20.01 -10.66 -8.26
CA ASP A 118 -19.54 -10.78 -9.65
C ASP A 118 -18.09 -10.29 -9.86
N LYS A 119 -17.50 -9.59 -8.88
CA LYS A 119 -16.15 -8.97 -8.97
C LYS A 119 -15.16 -9.45 -7.91
N ARG A 120 -15.56 -10.41 -7.05
CA ARG A 120 -14.75 -10.89 -5.93
C ARG A 120 -13.50 -11.67 -6.32
N TYR A 121 -13.48 -12.25 -7.51
CA TYR A 121 -12.32 -12.98 -7.98
C TYR A 121 -11.49 -12.15 -8.95
N GLY A 122 -10.20 -12.03 -8.66
CA GLY A 122 -9.21 -11.42 -9.55
C GLY A 122 -8.25 -12.47 -10.12
N PHE A 123 -7.87 -12.34 -11.40
CA PHE A 123 -6.86 -13.16 -12.05
C PHE A 123 -5.56 -12.37 -12.21
N PHE A 124 -4.46 -12.89 -11.66
CA PHE A 124 -3.18 -12.20 -11.55
C PHE A 124 -2.06 -13.06 -12.14
N PRO A 125 -1.74 -12.90 -13.43
CA PRO A 125 -0.69 -13.66 -14.09
C PRO A 125 0.70 -13.03 -13.87
N GLY A 126 1.74 -13.84 -14.04
CA GLY A 126 3.11 -13.38 -14.11
C GLY A 126 3.93 -14.29 -15.01
N VAL A 127 4.88 -13.69 -15.73
CA VAL A 127 5.82 -14.38 -16.61
C VAL A 127 7.21 -13.85 -16.36
N SER A 128 8.20 -14.75 -16.33
CA SER A 128 9.61 -14.38 -16.31
C SER A 128 10.41 -15.21 -17.30
N VAL A 129 11.40 -14.56 -17.89
CA VAL A 129 12.38 -15.18 -18.77
C VAL A 129 13.77 -14.93 -18.21
N GLY A 130 14.63 -15.92 -18.34
CA GLY A 130 16.04 -15.83 -17.98
C GLY A 130 16.90 -16.46 -19.05
N TRP A 131 18.00 -15.80 -19.39
CA TRP A 131 19.00 -16.34 -20.30
C TRP A 131 20.35 -16.33 -19.62
N VAL A 132 20.91 -17.52 -19.40
CA VAL A 132 22.25 -17.73 -18.85
C VAL A 132 23.26 -17.69 -20.00
N LEU A 133 23.72 -16.48 -20.32
CA LEU A 133 24.67 -16.24 -21.41
C LEU A 133 26.02 -16.92 -21.18
N SER A 134 26.47 -17.08 -19.93
CA SER A 134 27.74 -17.76 -19.63
C SER A 134 27.74 -19.24 -20.02
N GLU A 135 26.59 -19.86 -20.27
CA GLU A 135 26.51 -21.24 -20.78
C GLU A 135 26.55 -21.32 -22.31
N GLU A 136 26.49 -20.19 -23.01
CA GLU A 136 26.59 -20.15 -24.47
C GLU A 136 28.02 -20.46 -24.96
N ASN A 137 28.15 -21.17 -26.07
CA ASN A 137 29.45 -21.61 -26.60
C ASN A 137 30.45 -20.45 -26.82
N PHE A 138 29.95 -19.24 -27.08
CA PHE A 138 30.77 -18.06 -27.32
C PHE A 138 31.26 -17.37 -26.03
N LEU A 139 30.72 -17.72 -24.85
CA LEU A 139 31.14 -17.17 -23.54
C LEU A 139 31.60 -18.22 -22.54
N LYS A 140 31.25 -19.50 -22.75
CA LYS A 140 31.48 -20.60 -21.79
C LYS A 140 32.94 -20.84 -21.38
N ASN A 141 33.89 -20.39 -22.20
CA ASN A 141 35.33 -20.55 -21.93
C ASN A 141 36.01 -19.24 -21.51
N SER A 142 35.25 -18.26 -21.00
CA SER A 142 35.83 -17.00 -20.51
C SER A 142 36.64 -17.24 -19.23
N GLU A 143 37.89 -16.76 -19.19
CA GLU A 143 38.71 -16.77 -17.96
C GLU A 143 38.32 -15.67 -16.96
N VAL A 144 37.52 -14.70 -17.40
CA VAL A 144 37.13 -13.53 -16.61
C VAL A 144 35.68 -13.65 -16.11
N LEU A 145 34.79 -14.20 -16.94
CA LEU A 145 33.35 -14.26 -16.70
C LEU A 145 32.95 -15.66 -16.24
N ASP A 146 32.66 -15.81 -14.95
CA ASP A 146 32.20 -17.09 -14.38
C ASP A 146 30.70 -17.30 -14.60
N PHE A 147 29.92 -16.21 -14.50
CA PHE A 147 28.47 -16.26 -14.65
C PHE A 147 27.95 -14.97 -15.27
N LEU A 148 27.00 -15.11 -16.19
CA LEU A 148 26.21 -14.01 -16.71
C LEU A 148 24.80 -14.50 -17.01
N LYS A 149 23.82 -13.89 -16.35
CA LYS A 149 22.41 -14.09 -16.63
C LYS A 149 21.73 -12.75 -16.82
N ILE A 150 20.96 -12.62 -17.88
CA ILE A 150 19.96 -11.57 -18.02
C ILE A 150 18.59 -12.14 -17.70
N ARG A 151 17.75 -11.34 -17.06
CA ARG A 151 16.37 -11.71 -16.70
C ARG A 151 15.42 -10.57 -17.00
N ALA A 152 14.20 -10.92 -17.38
CA ALA A 152 13.10 -9.99 -17.47
C ALA A 152 11.85 -10.65 -16.91
N SER A 153 11.02 -9.88 -16.22
CA SER A 153 9.74 -10.35 -15.70
C SER A 153 8.66 -9.30 -15.81
N TYR A 154 7.43 -9.78 -15.93
CA TYR A 154 6.21 -9.01 -15.85
C TYR A 154 5.23 -9.78 -14.96
N GLY A 155 4.53 -9.11 -14.07
CA GLY A 155 3.49 -9.74 -13.28
C GLY A 155 2.48 -8.76 -12.72
N GLU A 156 1.27 -9.27 -12.51
CA GLU A 156 0.17 -8.54 -11.89
C GLU A 156 -0.06 -9.06 -10.47
N MET A 157 -0.45 -8.17 -9.56
CA MET A 157 -0.82 -8.49 -8.18
C MET A 157 -2.04 -7.69 -7.78
N GLY A 158 -3.04 -8.35 -7.20
CA GLY A 158 -4.21 -7.70 -6.63
C GLY A 158 -3.98 -7.22 -5.21
N ASN A 159 -4.54 -6.06 -4.88
CA ASN A 159 -4.71 -5.59 -3.51
C ASN A 159 -6.21 -5.49 -3.19
N ASP A 160 -6.60 -6.04 -2.05
CA ASP A 160 -7.96 -5.98 -1.50
C ASP A 160 -7.99 -5.42 -0.08
N ASN A 161 -6.88 -4.86 0.40
CA ASN A 161 -6.84 -4.12 1.63
C ASN A 161 -7.41 -2.72 1.38
N ILE A 162 -8.70 -2.57 1.65
CA ILE A 162 -9.48 -1.37 1.38
C ILE A 162 -10.03 -0.82 2.69
N ASP A 163 -10.05 0.50 2.83
CA ASP A 163 -10.50 1.17 4.06
C ASP A 163 -12.00 0.92 4.33
N GLU A 164 -12.82 0.92 3.28
CA GLU A 164 -14.26 0.65 3.35
C GLU A 164 -14.60 -0.73 2.77
N SER A 165 -14.38 -1.77 3.57
CA SER A 165 -14.82 -3.13 3.22
C SER A 165 -16.34 -3.21 3.07
N TYR A 166 -16.82 -3.94 2.07
CA TYR A 166 -18.24 -4.16 1.80
C TYR A 166 -19.04 -2.90 1.43
N ALA A 167 -18.38 -1.84 0.94
CA ALA A 167 -19.03 -0.63 0.42
C ALA A 167 -20.00 -0.88 -0.76
N TYR A 168 -20.20 -2.13 -1.21
CA TYR A 168 -21.22 -2.51 -2.19
C TYR A 168 -22.58 -2.81 -1.56
N LEU A 169 -22.61 -2.99 -0.23
CA LEU A 169 -23.83 -3.23 0.52
C LEU A 169 -24.43 -1.90 0.97
N SER A 170 -25.74 -1.76 0.81
CA SER A 170 -26.48 -0.71 1.51
C SER A 170 -26.57 -1.09 2.99
N ALA A 171 -25.74 -0.45 3.81
CA ALA A 171 -25.68 -0.68 5.24
C ALA A 171 -26.29 0.50 6.01
N TYR A 172 -26.94 0.20 7.12
CA TYR A 172 -27.32 1.17 8.13
C TYR A 172 -26.43 1.01 9.35
N SER A 173 -26.01 2.13 9.91
CA SER A 173 -25.31 2.17 11.19
C SER A 173 -26.33 2.30 12.32
N ILE A 174 -26.04 1.63 13.43
CA ILE A 174 -26.85 1.71 14.65
C ILE A 174 -26.16 2.68 15.60
N GLY A 175 -26.90 3.68 16.09
CA GLY A 175 -26.38 4.62 17.07
C GLY A 175 -27.48 5.45 17.71
N THR A 176 -27.12 6.35 18.63
CA THR A 176 -28.05 7.35 19.14
C THR A 176 -28.39 8.32 18.01
N ALA A 177 -29.53 8.10 17.37
CA ALA A 177 -29.90 8.86 16.18
C ALA A 177 -30.66 10.15 16.55
N TYR A 178 -31.43 10.13 17.65
CA TYR A 178 -32.28 11.24 18.06
C TYR A 178 -32.40 11.31 19.58
N ASN A 179 -32.56 12.53 20.10
CA ASN A 179 -32.96 12.77 21.49
C ASN A 179 -34.43 13.22 21.51
N PHE A 180 -35.29 12.45 22.18
CA PHE A 180 -36.70 12.80 22.37
C PHE A 180 -36.95 13.11 23.84
N GLY A 181 -37.22 14.39 24.15
CA GLY A 181 -37.55 14.81 25.51
C GLY A 181 -36.44 14.57 26.54
N GLY A 182 -35.17 14.66 26.13
CA GLY A 182 -34.01 14.40 26.99
C GLY A 182 -33.53 12.95 26.99
N ILE A 183 -34.22 12.05 26.27
CA ILE A 183 -33.88 10.62 26.20
C ILE A 183 -33.26 10.31 24.85
N ASP A 184 -32.04 9.78 24.89
CA ASP A 184 -31.35 9.26 23.71
C ASP A 184 -32.05 7.99 23.21
N VAL A 185 -32.49 8.02 21.96
CA VAL A 185 -33.16 6.91 21.29
C VAL A 185 -32.24 6.31 20.25
N LEU A 186 -32.06 4.99 20.37
CA LEU A 186 -31.34 4.20 19.39
C LEU A 186 -32.08 4.26 18.05
N GLY A 187 -31.36 4.57 16.99
CA GLY A 187 -31.90 4.59 15.64
C GLY A 187 -30.90 4.10 14.61
N LEU A 188 -31.38 4.09 13.38
CA LEU A 188 -30.61 3.72 12.20
C LEU A 188 -30.35 4.98 11.37
N TYR A 189 -29.13 5.14 10.91
CA TYR A 189 -28.77 6.14 9.91
C TYR A 189 -28.04 5.47 8.75
N PRO A 190 -28.22 5.95 7.51
CA PRO A 190 -27.58 5.35 6.35
C PRO A 190 -26.05 5.44 6.49
N GLY A 191 -25.35 4.37 6.08
CA GLY A 191 -23.91 4.40 5.86
C GLY A 191 -23.57 5.15 4.57
N VAL A 192 -22.32 5.03 4.09
CA VAL A 192 -21.91 5.58 2.80
C VAL A 192 -22.78 5.05 1.66
N LEU A 193 -22.85 5.82 0.56
CA LEU A 193 -23.55 5.37 -0.64
C LEU A 193 -22.93 4.04 -1.13
N PRO A 194 -23.73 3.01 -1.45
CA PRO A 194 -23.18 1.75 -1.94
C PRO A 194 -22.67 1.86 -3.38
N ASN A 195 -21.49 1.32 -3.65
CA ASN A 195 -20.96 1.13 -4.99
C ASN A 195 -20.92 -0.37 -5.35
N PRO A 196 -21.86 -0.87 -6.19
CA PRO A 196 -21.87 -2.28 -6.58
C PRO A 196 -20.80 -2.61 -7.63
N ASN A 197 -19.97 -1.64 -8.05
CA ASN A 197 -19.10 -1.77 -9.20
C ASN A 197 -17.61 -1.78 -8.91
N TYR A 198 -17.16 -1.61 -7.67
CA TYR A 198 -15.73 -1.61 -7.39
C TYR A 198 -15.14 -3.03 -7.38
N THR A 199 -13.83 -3.10 -7.63
CA THR A 199 -13.05 -4.34 -7.72
C THR A 199 -11.64 -4.13 -7.19
N TRP A 200 -10.76 -5.10 -7.43
CA TRP A 200 -9.37 -5.12 -7.04
C TRP A 200 -8.59 -3.91 -7.55
N GLU A 201 -7.74 -3.38 -6.68
CA GLU A 201 -6.60 -2.57 -7.10
C GLU A 201 -5.52 -3.48 -7.69
N VAL A 202 -4.91 -3.08 -8.80
CA VAL A 202 -3.98 -3.94 -9.56
C VAL A 202 -2.61 -3.27 -9.66
N LEU A 203 -1.58 -3.97 -9.18
CA LEU A 203 -0.18 -3.61 -9.38
C LEU A 203 0.40 -4.42 -10.54
N ARG A 204 0.80 -3.73 -11.61
CA ARG A 204 1.59 -4.28 -12.71
C ARG A 204 3.07 -3.98 -12.48
N SER A 205 3.87 -5.01 -12.32
CA SER A 205 5.31 -4.92 -12.09
C SER A 205 6.08 -5.46 -13.28
N THR A 206 7.04 -4.68 -13.77
CA THR A 206 8.03 -5.10 -14.77
C THR A 206 9.43 -4.95 -14.17
N ASN A 207 10.28 -5.94 -14.37
CA ASN A 207 11.67 -5.91 -13.94
C ASN A 207 12.59 -6.41 -15.06
N VAL A 208 13.75 -5.78 -15.20
CA VAL A 208 14.86 -6.25 -16.05
C VAL A 208 16.11 -6.27 -15.19
N GLY A 209 16.77 -7.41 -15.14
CA GLY A 209 17.91 -7.64 -14.26
C GLY A 209 19.10 -8.27 -14.97
N ILE A 210 20.29 -7.97 -14.46
CA ILE A 210 21.56 -8.58 -14.86
C ILE A 210 22.24 -9.10 -13.60
N ASN A 211 22.64 -10.37 -13.63
CA ASN A 211 23.40 -11.02 -12.57
C ASN A 211 24.71 -11.53 -13.18
N THR A 212 25.85 -11.15 -12.61
CA THR A 212 27.17 -11.59 -13.10
C THR A 212 28.14 -11.86 -11.96
N SER A 213 29.04 -12.82 -12.20
CA SER A 213 30.15 -13.19 -11.32
C SER A 213 31.44 -13.22 -12.14
N LEU A 214 32.50 -12.63 -11.59
CA LEU A 214 33.80 -12.45 -12.26
C LEU A 214 34.96 -12.95 -11.39
N TRP A 215 36.05 -13.33 -12.07
CA TRP A 215 37.36 -13.68 -11.49
C TRP A 215 37.34 -14.82 -10.47
N GLY A 216 36.66 -15.92 -10.77
CA GLY A 216 36.47 -17.02 -9.84
C GLY A 216 35.46 -16.67 -8.76
N GLN A 217 34.38 -15.98 -9.13
CA GLN A 217 33.29 -15.53 -8.26
C GLN A 217 33.72 -14.52 -7.17
N LYS A 218 34.91 -13.93 -7.31
CA LYS A 218 35.43 -12.94 -6.36
C LYS A 218 34.65 -11.65 -6.39
N LEU A 219 34.17 -11.23 -7.57
CA LEU A 219 33.32 -10.06 -7.72
C LEU A 219 31.95 -10.51 -8.23
N ASN A 220 30.87 -10.14 -7.53
CA ASN A 220 29.51 -10.36 -7.97
C ASN A 220 28.78 -9.02 -8.09
N LEU A 221 28.06 -8.85 -9.19
CA LEU A 221 27.25 -7.68 -9.49
C LEU A 221 25.83 -8.13 -9.84
N GLU A 222 24.86 -7.51 -9.19
CA GLU A 222 23.45 -7.62 -9.50
C GLU A 222 22.89 -6.22 -9.75
N VAL A 223 22.23 -6.03 -10.89
CA VAL A 223 21.60 -4.76 -11.28
C VAL A 223 20.18 -5.05 -11.70
N ASP A 224 19.22 -4.35 -11.10
CA ASP A 224 17.81 -4.44 -11.37
C ASP A 224 17.27 -3.09 -11.78
N PHE A 225 16.49 -3.05 -12.85
CA PHE A 225 15.64 -1.93 -13.23
C PHE A 225 14.20 -2.35 -13.08
N PHE A 226 13.41 -1.59 -12.32
CA PHE A 226 12.01 -1.91 -12.08
C PHE A 226 11.09 -0.76 -12.46
N LYS A 227 9.90 -1.13 -12.91
CA LYS A 227 8.76 -0.25 -13.10
C LYS A 227 7.51 -0.91 -12.54
N GLN A 228 6.81 -0.18 -11.70
CA GLN A 228 5.58 -0.58 -11.04
C GLN A 228 4.50 0.44 -11.39
N TYR A 229 3.39 -0.04 -11.91
CA TYR A 229 2.21 0.76 -12.22
C TYR A 229 1.03 0.19 -11.46
N ARG A 230 0.47 0.99 -10.56
CA ARG A 230 -0.68 0.59 -9.75
C ARG A 230 -1.88 1.38 -10.25
N GLU A 231 -2.91 0.66 -10.67
CA GLU A 231 -4.16 1.22 -11.19
C GLU A 231 -5.35 0.67 -10.40
N ASN A 232 -6.52 1.23 -10.65
CA ASN A 232 -7.75 0.87 -9.95
C ASN A 232 -7.62 1.03 -8.43
N ILE A 233 -6.80 1.99 -7.96
CA ILE A 233 -6.70 2.29 -6.53
C ILE A 233 -8.05 2.83 -6.08
N LEU A 234 -8.57 2.26 -5.00
CA LEU A 234 -9.85 2.69 -4.44
C LEU A 234 -9.66 4.03 -3.74
N ALA A 235 -10.33 5.06 -4.27
CA ALA A 235 -10.35 6.39 -3.70
C ALA A 235 -11.77 6.94 -3.75
N GLN A 236 -12.13 7.74 -2.75
CA GLN A 236 -13.35 8.53 -2.80
C GLN A 236 -13.10 9.76 -3.67
N ARG A 237 -14.10 10.15 -4.46
CA ARG A 237 -14.01 11.40 -5.21
C ARG A 237 -13.98 12.59 -4.26
N GLN A 238 -13.18 13.58 -4.60
CA GLN A 238 -13.10 14.84 -3.85
C GLN A 238 -14.20 15.84 -4.25
N LEU A 239 -15.15 15.43 -5.08
CA LEU A 239 -16.27 16.26 -5.50
C LEU A 239 -17.06 16.80 -4.30
N SER A 240 -17.33 18.11 -4.33
CA SER A 240 -18.25 18.76 -3.40
C SER A 240 -19.68 18.31 -3.69
N ILE A 241 -20.13 17.24 -3.02
CA ILE A 241 -21.53 16.85 -3.01
C ILE A 241 -22.30 17.67 -1.97
N SER A 242 -23.52 18.11 -2.32
CA SER A 242 -24.40 18.80 -1.38
C SER A 242 -24.94 17.83 -0.33
N ASP A 243 -25.01 18.27 0.93
CA ASP A 243 -25.61 17.48 2.03
C ASP A 243 -27.09 17.10 1.80
N VAL A 244 -27.77 17.78 0.87
CA VAL A 244 -29.12 17.39 0.39
C VAL A 244 -29.14 15.95 -0.17
N TYR A 245 -27.98 15.43 -0.55
CA TYR A 245 -27.78 14.06 -1.04
C TYR A 245 -28.12 12.97 -0.01
N GLY A 246 -28.07 13.28 1.29
CA GLY A 246 -28.59 12.40 2.35
C GLY A 246 -27.72 11.18 2.71
N PHE A 247 -26.52 11.08 2.12
CA PHE A 247 -25.49 10.11 2.52
C PHE A 247 -24.33 10.84 3.20
N PRO A 248 -23.67 10.24 4.21
CA PRO A 248 -22.56 10.85 4.92
C PRO A 248 -21.26 10.95 4.08
N GLY A 249 -21.22 10.34 2.88
CA GLY A 249 -20.05 10.37 2.01
C GLY A 249 -20.28 9.62 0.68
N LEU A 250 -19.33 9.79 -0.23
CA LEU A 250 -19.27 9.08 -1.51
C LEU A 250 -18.64 7.69 -1.35
N PRO A 251 -18.98 6.72 -2.21
CA PRO A 251 -18.31 5.43 -2.17
C PRO A 251 -16.88 5.53 -2.69
N PRO A 252 -16.01 4.58 -2.31
CA PRO A 252 -14.75 4.38 -3.00
C PRO A 252 -14.99 3.92 -4.45
N GLU A 253 -14.22 4.47 -5.37
CA GLU A 253 -14.19 4.09 -6.79
C GLU A 253 -12.76 3.71 -7.20
N ASN A 254 -12.62 2.81 -8.17
CA ASN A 254 -11.33 2.40 -8.73
C ASN A 254 -10.77 3.48 -9.68
N ILE A 255 -10.33 4.62 -9.13
CA ILE A 255 -9.93 5.79 -9.93
C ILE A 255 -8.45 6.14 -9.77
N GLY A 256 -7.81 5.82 -8.65
CA GLY A 256 -6.44 6.27 -8.41
C GLY A 256 -5.41 5.48 -9.22
N GLU A 257 -4.38 6.19 -9.67
CA GLU A 257 -3.26 5.59 -10.41
C GLU A 257 -1.92 6.16 -9.95
N VAL A 258 -0.95 5.29 -9.67
CA VAL A 258 0.42 5.68 -9.30
C VAL A 258 1.47 4.87 -10.04
N GLU A 259 2.60 5.52 -10.32
CA GLU A 259 3.78 4.88 -10.90
C GLU A 259 4.94 4.95 -9.90
N ASN A 260 5.67 3.86 -9.74
CA ASN A 260 6.96 3.81 -9.05
C ASN A 260 7.99 3.16 -9.98
N LYS A 261 9.19 3.72 -10.08
CA LYS A 261 10.28 3.14 -10.89
C LYS A 261 11.63 3.50 -10.32
N GLY A 262 12.60 2.66 -10.63
CA GLY A 262 13.92 2.81 -10.05
C GLY A 262 14.90 1.76 -10.51
N PHE A 263 16.02 1.73 -9.82
CA PHE A 263 17.02 0.69 -9.97
C PHE A 263 17.62 0.31 -8.63
N GLU A 264 18.12 -0.91 -8.56
CA GLU A 264 18.87 -1.44 -7.43
C GLU A 264 20.16 -2.05 -7.95
N VAL A 265 21.27 -1.79 -7.26
CA VAL A 265 22.58 -2.35 -7.57
C VAL A 265 23.13 -2.98 -6.30
N THR A 266 23.56 -4.23 -6.38
CA THR A 266 24.32 -4.90 -5.34
C THR A 266 25.66 -5.31 -5.89
N VAL A 267 26.73 -4.91 -5.20
CA VAL A 267 28.10 -5.32 -5.48
C VAL A 267 28.63 -6.07 -4.28
N SER A 268 29.23 -7.22 -4.50
CA SER A 268 29.96 -7.93 -3.46
C SER A 268 31.30 -8.40 -3.95
N HIS A 269 32.30 -8.30 -3.09
CA HIS A 269 33.64 -8.77 -3.33
C HIS A 269 34.11 -9.66 -2.18
N TYR A 270 34.51 -10.89 -2.52
CA TYR A 270 35.06 -11.87 -1.59
C TYR A 270 36.43 -12.32 -2.09
N ASN A 271 37.43 -12.31 -1.23
CA ASN A 271 38.76 -12.80 -1.60
C ASN A 271 39.57 -13.21 -0.37
N THR A 272 40.53 -14.09 -0.59
CA THR A 272 41.55 -14.49 0.38
C THR A 272 42.91 -14.01 -0.10
N VAL A 273 43.60 -13.24 0.73
CA VAL A 273 44.97 -12.75 0.50
C VAL A 273 45.84 -13.30 1.63
N ASN A 274 46.69 -14.28 1.31
CA ASN A 274 47.45 -15.07 2.29
C ASN A 274 46.52 -15.71 3.34
N ALA A 275 46.71 -15.42 4.62
CA ALA A 275 45.85 -15.90 5.70
C ALA A 275 44.62 -15.00 5.96
N PHE A 276 44.50 -13.86 5.26
CA PHE A 276 43.41 -12.91 5.48
C PHE A 276 42.30 -13.12 4.45
N THR A 277 41.12 -13.48 4.92
CA THR A 277 39.91 -13.59 4.09
C THR A 277 38.98 -12.43 4.40
N TYR A 278 38.45 -11.79 3.36
CA TYR A 278 37.48 -10.71 3.51
C TYR A 278 36.28 -10.90 2.59
N SER A 279 35.17 -10.29 3.01
CA SER A 279 33.94 -10.15 2.23
C SER A 279 33.42 -8.74 2.44
N VAL A 280 33.28 -7.98 1.35
CA VAL A 280 32.64 -6.67 1.36
C VAL A 280 31.41 -6.76 0.48
N ARG A 281 30.27 -6.30 0.96
CA ARG A 281 29.03 -6.19 0.18
C ARG A 281 28.46 -4.80 0.38
N GLY A 282 28.12 -4.15 -0.72
CA GLY A 282 27.43 -2.87 -0.74
C GLY A 282 26.23 -2.95 -1.67
N ASN A 283 25.19 -2.20 -1.35
CA ASN A 283 24.05 -2.02 -2.22
C ASN A 283 23.71 -0.53 -2.32
N ALA A 284 23.14 -0.13 -3.45
CA ALA A 284 22.61 1.21 -3.68
C ALA A 284 21.27 1.06 -4.41
N SER A 285 20.29 1.88 -4.03
CA SER A 285 18.98 1.91 -4.69
C SER A 285 18.54 3.34 -4.92
N PHE A 286 17.81 3.53 -6.02
CA PHE A 286 17.13 4.78 -6.32
C PHE A 286 15.71 4.43 -6.76
N ALA A 287 14.73 5.09 -6.16
CA ALA A 287 13.33 4.95 -6.52
C ALA A 287 12.69 6.33 -6.58
N ARG A 288 11.77 6.50 -7.53
CA ARG A 288 10.90 7.66 -7.61
C ARG A 288 9.49 7.24 -7.93
N ASN A 289 8.54 7.93 -7.34
CA ASN A 289 7.14 7.70 -7.52
C ASN A 289 6.44 8.97 -8.00
N LYS A 290 5.24 8.81 -8.57
CA LYS A 290 4.35 9.91 -8.91
C LYS A 290 2.89 9.48 -8.90
N TYR A 291 2.00 10.42 -8.65
CA TYR A 291 0.60 10.29 -9.05
C TYR A 291 0.53 10.31 -10.58
N VAL A 292 -0.09 9.29 -11.17
CA VAL A 292 -0.42 9.27 -12.60
C VAL A 292 -1.81 9.87 -12.80
N PHE A 293 -2.72 9.55 -11.90
CA PHE A 293 -4.03 10.18 -11.78
C PHE A 293 -4.40 10.30 -10.29
N PHE A 294 -4.90 11.46 -9.92
CA PHE A 294 -5.48 11.75 -8.62
C PHE A 294 -6.75 12.60 -8.83
N ASP A 295 -7.86 12.24 -8.18
CA ASP A 295 -9.11 13.00 -8.29
C ASP A 295 -8.99 14.26 -7.42
N GLU A 296 -8.42 15.31 -8.00
CA GLU A 296 -8.25 16.62 -7.39
C GLU A 296 -9.33 17.59 -7.86
N VAL A 297 -9.71 18.51 -6.97
CA VAL A 297 -10.47 19.70 -7.36
C VAL A 297 -9.59 20.49 -8.34
N PRO A 298 -10.12 20.94 -9.50
CA PRO A 298 -9.33 21.73 -10.44
C PRO A 298 -8.66 22.91 -9.74
N ALA A 299 -7.33 22.92 -9.76
CA ALA A 299 -6.56 24.00 -9.17
C ALA A 299 -6.66 25.28 -10.02
N GLY A 300 -6.33 26.43 -9.41
CA GLY A 300 -6.20 27.69 -10.15
C GLY A 300 -5.07 27.60 -11.18
N GLU A 301 -3.97 26.96 -10.79
CA GLU A 301 -2.76 26.85 -11.59
C GLU A 301 -2.27 25.40 -11.74
N ASP A 302 -1.72 25.05 -12.91
CA ASP A 302 -1.33 23.68 -13.25
C ASP A 302 -0.31 23.06 -12.27
N TYR A 303 0.58 23.88 -11.70
CA TYR A 303 1.63 23.41 -10.79
C TYR A 303 1.13 23.04 -9.39
N GLN A 304 -0.07 23.50 -9.02
CA GLN A 304 -0.73 23.20 -7.76
C GLN A 304 -1.33 21.79 -7.75
N ASN A 305 -1.54 21.21 -8.94
CA ASN A 305 -2.03 19.84 -9.06
C ASN A 305 -1.01 18.83 -8.51
N LEU A 306 -1.51 17.83 -7.78
CA LEU A 306 -0.78 16.66 -7.29
C LEU A 306 -0.49 15.66 -8.43
N THR A 307 -1.32 15.62 -9.47
CA THR A 307 -1.06 14.78 -10.63
C THR A 307 0.31 15.10 -11.25
N GLY A 308 1.12 14.07 -11.47
CA GLY A 308 2.50 14.21 -11.96
C GLY A 308 3.54 14.49 -10.87
N LYS A 309 3.14 14.80 -9.63
CA LYS A 309 4.05 15.02 -8.50
C LYS A 309 4.29 13.73 -7.70
N PRO A 310 5.37 13.66 -6.90
CA PRO A 310 5.59 12.56 -5.96
C PRO A 310 4.44 12.40 -4.96
N ILE A 311 4.12 11.16 -4.58
CA ILE A 311 3.17 10.90 -3.49
C ILE A 311 3.71 11.54 -2.21
N GLY A 312 2.85 12.27 -1.51
CA GLY A 312 3.23 13.04 -0.33
C GLY A 312 3.87 14.39 -0.64
N ALA A 313 3.86 14.83 -1.91
CA ALA A 313 4.18 16.23 -2.25
C ALA A 313 3.25 17.17 -1.48
N VAL A 314 3.81 18.29 -1.02
CA VAL A 314 3.10 19.34 -0.33
C VAL A 314 3.26 20.61 -1.14
N LEU A 315 2.14 21.28 -1.41
CA LEU A 315 2.14 22.61 -2.00
C LEU A 315 2.49 23.63 -0.90
N ILE A 316 3.53 24.42 -1.13
CA ILE A 316 4.01 25.46 -0.22
C ILE A 316 4.37 26.70 -1.02
N TRP A 317 4.18 27.87 -0.42
CA TRP A 317 4.66 29.12 -1.00
C TRP A 317 6.19 29.17 -1.01
N PRO A 318 6.82 29.36 -2.17
CA PRO A 318 8.26 29.58 -2.23
C PRO A 318 8.64 30.89 -1.54
N THR A 319 9.72 30.86 -0.78
CA THR A 319 10.24 32.05 -0.06
C THR A 319 11.66 32.39 -0.49
N ASP A 320 11.95 33.67 -0.69
CA ASP A 320 13.28 34.24 -0.94
C ASP A 320 13.87 34.88 0.33
N GLY A 321 13.78 34.16 1.45
CA GLY A 321 14.30 34.62 2.73
C GLY A 321 13.38 35.59 3.47
N ILE A 322 13.98 36.59 4.13
CA ILE A 322 13.30 37.49 5.09
C ILE A 322 13.65 38.93 4.75
N TYR A 323 12.66 39.84 4.76
CA TYR A 323 12.86 41.28 4.59
C TYR A 323 13.76 41.86 5.69
N GLN A 324 14.89 42.47 5.32
CA GLN A 324 15.81 43.11 6.26
C GLN A 324 15.50 44.59 6.47
N THR A 325 15.00 45.27 5.42
CA THR A 325 14.71 46.70 5.46
C THR A 325 13.40 47.03 4.75
N GLN A 326 12.89 48.24 4.98
CA GLN A 326 11.66 48.71 4.32
C GLN A 326 11.90 48.90 2.81
N GLU A 327 13.10 49.32 2.41
CA GLU A 327 13.46 49.51 1.00
C GLU A 327 13.39 48.20 0.21
N GLU A 328 13.69 47.06 0.83
CA GLU A 328 13.54 45.75 0.19
C GLU A 328 12.07 45.40 -0.07
N ILE A 329 11.18 45.79 0.84
CA ILE A 329 9.73 45.57 0.70
C ILE A 329 9.20 46.45 -0.43
N ASP A 330 9.53 47.74 -0.39
CA ASP A 330 9.07 48.74 -1.35
C ASP A 330 9.56 48.48 -2.79
N ALA A 331 10.68 47.76 -2.94
CA ALA A 331 11.26 47.38 -4.22
C ALA A 331 10.77 46.01 -4.76
N SER A 332 9.87 45.32 -4.03
CA SER A 332 9.40 43.97 -4.37
C SER A 332 7.88 43.88 -4.45
N VAL A 333 7.38 42.79 -5.06
CA VAL A 333 5.99 42.37 -4.92
C VAL A 333 5.86 41.71 -3.54
N ALA A 334 5.17 42.35 -2.61
CA ALA A 334 5.08 41.90 -1.22
C ALA A 334 3.62 41.70 -0.80
N LEU A 335 3.40 40.82 0.19
CA LEU A 335 2.10 40.70 0.83
C LEU A 335 1.66 42.04 1.46
N PRO A 336 0.34 42.31 1.51
CA PRO A 336 -0.18 43.50 2.17
C PRO A 336 0.30 43.60 3.63
N ASN A 337 0.90 44.74 3.98
CA ASN A 337 1.44 45.03 5.31
C ASN A 337 2.69 44.25 5.74
N ALA A 338 3.45 43.69 4.78
CA ALA A 338 4.76 43.12 5.07
C ALA A 338 5.67 44.11 5.81
N LYS A 339 6.46 43.62 6.76
CA LYS A 339 7.42 44.38 7.57
C LYS A 339 8.79 43.73 7.57
N PRO A 340 9.85 44.49 7.90
CA PRO A 340 11.16 43.88 8.15
C PRO A 340 11.04 42.77 9.22
N GLY A 341 11.53 41.58 8.90
CA GLY A 341 11.35 40.36 9.70
C GLY A 341 10.34 39.35 9.12
N ASP A 342 9.47 39.77 8.20
CA ASP A 342 8.52 38.86 7.52
C ASP A 342 9.18 38.11 6.36
N LEU A 343 8.59 36.97 5.98
CA LEU A 343 9.03 36.16 4.83
C LEU A 343 8.84 36.93 3.52
N LYS A 344 9.84 36.85 2.64
CA LYS A 344 9.72 37.28 1.24
C LYS A 344 9.12 36.14 0.45
N TYR A 345 7.85 36.22 0.07
CA TYR A 345 7.25 35.24 -0.83
C TYR A 345 7.64 35.55 -2.27
N VAL A 346 7.84 34.51 -3.07
CA VAL A 346 8.15 34.63 -4.48
C VAL A 346 6.84 34.67 -5.25
N ASP A 347 6.64 35.73 -6.03
CA ASP A 347 5.61 35.79 -7.09
C ASP A 347 5.96 34.73 -8.14
N TYR A 348 5.28 33.59 -8.06
CA TYR A 348 5.62 32.39 -8.82
C TYR A 348 5.03 32.44 -10.23
N ASN A 349 3.80 32.95 -10.36
CA ASN A 349 3.14 33.11 -11.66
C ASN A 349 3.56 34.39 -12.41
N ASN A 350 4.29 35.30 -11.75
CA ASN A 350 4.79 36.58 -12.26
C ASN A 350 3.67 37.56 -12.66
N ASP A 351 2.54 37.54 -11.94
CA ASP A 351 1.40 38.43 -12.20
C ASP A 351 1.50 39.78 -11.45
N GLY A 352 2.50 39.92 -10.57
CA GLY A 352 2.73 41.13 -9.77
C GLY A 352 1.94 41.18 -8.46
N VAL A 353 1.32 40.08 -8.02
CA VAL A 353 0.53 39.97 -6.80
C VAL A 353 0.83 38.64 -6.08
N ILE A 354 1.16 38.69 -4.78
CA ILE A 354 1.23 37.46 -3.97
C ILE A 354 -0.18 37.04 -3.55
N ASN A 355 -0.67 35.88 -3.99
CA ASN A 355 -1.98 35.34 -3.66
C ASN A 355 -2.01 33.78 -3.59
N ASP A 356 -3.20 33.18 -3.61
CA ASP A 356 -3.38 31.72 -3.52
C ASP A 356 -2.92 30.95 -4.77
N ASP A 357 -2.64 31.64 -5.87
CA ASP A 357 -2.09 31.07 -7.09
C ASP A 357 -0.57 30.82 -6.93
N ASP A 358 0.16 31.57 -6.12
CA ASP A 358 1.60 31.34 -5.81
C ASP A 358 1.87 30.13 -4.89
#